data_AF-A0A7C4W221-F1
#
_entry.id   AF-A0A7C4W221-F1
#
_cell.length_a   1.000
_cell.length_b   1.000
_cell.length_c   1.000
_cell.angle_alpha   90.00
_cell.angle_beta   90.00
_cell.angle_gamma   90.00
#
_symmetry.space_group_name_H-M   'P 1'
#
loop_
_entity.id
_entity.type
_entity.pdbx_description
1 polymer ?
#
loop_
_entity_poly.entity_id
_entity_poly.type
_entity_poly.pdbx_seq_one_letter_code
_entity_poly.pdbx_strand_id
1 'polypeptide(L)' 'MDIQAIIDAIRYNRVRITDHADEEALANRLYFDEIFYSVLHGEIIEDYPSDKPYPSCLIYGDSFVGEPI' A
#
# COMPACT_ATOMS: atom_id res chain seq x y z
N MET A 1 -0.05 2.19 -13.22
CA MET A 1 -1.27 2.35 -12.41
C MET A 1 -1.39 3.83 -12.02
N ASP A 2 -2.58 4.33 -11.64
CA ASP A 2 -2.71 5.73 -11.16
C ASP A 2 -2.73 5.77 -9.62
N ILE A 3 -1.69 6.35 -9.02
CA ILE A 3 -1.58 6.46 -7.57
C ILE A 3 -2.69 7.33 -6.96
N GLN A 4 -3.22 8.32 -7.69
CA GLN A 4 -4.32 9.15 -7.18
C GLN A 4 -5.60 8.32 -6.99
N ALA A 5 -5.86 7.36 -7.87
CA ALA A 5 -6.99 6.45 -7.70
C ALA A 5 -6.84 5.56 -6.45
N ILE A 6 -5.62 5.14 -6.11
CA ILE A 6 -5.32 4.37 -4.89
C ILE A 6 -5.49 5.25 -3.65
N ILE A 7 -4.93 6.46 -3.66
CA ILE A 7 -5.07 7.46 -2.59
C ILE A 7 -6.55 7.75 -2.30
N ASP A 8 -7.35 7.95 -3.34
CA ASP A 8 -8.79 8.17 -3.20
C ASP A 8 -9.51 6.92 -2.67
N ALA A 9 -9.09 5.71 -3.05
CA ALA A 9 -9.66 4.49 -2.49
C ALA A 9 -9.43 4.42 -0.97
N ILE A 10 -8.22 4.74 -0.49
CA ILE A 10 -7.90 4.81 0.94
C ILE A 10 -8.75 5.88 1.65
N ARG A 11 -8.76 7.10 1.13
CA ARG A 11 -9.51 8.23 1.74
C ARG A 11 -11.01 7.98 1.86
N TYR A 12 -11.60 7.27 0.91
CA TYR A 12 -13.02 6.90 0.91
C TYR A 12 -13.30 5.54 1.55
N ASN A 13 -12.34 4.94 2.26
CA ASN A 13 -12.46 3.64 2.92
C ASN A 13 -12.93 2.52 1.98
N ARG A 14 -12.44 2.53 0.73
CA ARG A 14 -12.68 1.51 -0.31
C ARG A 14 -11.52 0.54 -0.41
N VAL A 15 -11.01 0.11 0.74
CA VAL A 15 -9.85 -0.79 0.86
C VAL A 15 -10.32 -2.12 1.45
N ARG A 16 -9.71 -3.21 0.98
CA ARG A 16 -9.86 -4.53 1.57
C ARG A 16 -8.47 -5.09 1.86
N ILE A 17 -8.25 -5.49 3.10
CA ILE A 17 -7.04 -6.17 3.54
C ILE A 17 -7.35 -7.66 3.60
N THR A 18 -6.47 -8.50 3.04
CA THR A 18 -6.61 -9.96 3.11
C THR A 18 -5.97 -10.49 4.38
N ASP A 19 -6.39 -11.67 4.86
CA ASP A 19 -5.81 -12.30 6.05
C ASP A 19 -4.28 -12.43 5.95
N HIS A 20 -3.76 -12.82 4.78
CA HIS A 20 -2.32 -12.90 4.55
C HIS A 20 -1.62 -11.52 4.65
N ALA A 21 -2.23 -10.44 4.15
CA ALA A 21 -1.64 -9.11 4.26
C ALA A 21 -1.65 -8.59 5.71
N ASP A 22 -2.64 -8.99 6.52
CA ASP A 22 -2.67 -8.69 7.96
C ASP A 22 -1.58 -9.44 8.73
N GLU A 23 -1.40 -10.74 8.44
CA GLU A 23 -0.32 -11.55 8.99
C GLU A 23 1.08 -10.97 8.66
N GLU A 24 1.29 -10.56 7.40
CA GLU A 24 2.55 -9.96 6.95
C GLU A 24 2.79 -8.58 7.60
N ALA A 25 1.77 -7.73 7.69
CA ALA A 25 1.89 -6.43 8.37
C ALA A 25 2.29 -6.62 9.83
N LEU A 26 1.65 -7.56 10.53
CA LEU A 26 1.98 -7.90 11.91
C LEU A 26 3.40 -8.46 12.04
N ALA A 27 3.83 -9.36 11.15
CA ALA A 27 5.17 -9.95 11.15
C ALA A 27 6.25 -8.88 10.97
N ASN A 28 5.98 -7.87 10.14
CA ASN A 28 6.86 -6.72 9.90
C ASN A 28 6.70 -5.59 10.93
N ARG A 29 5.79 -5.74 11.90
CA ARG A 29 5.47 -4.73 12.94
C ARG A 29 5.01 -3.39 12.35
N LEU A 30 4.31 -3.45 11.22
CA LEU A 30 3.74 -2.28 10.56
C LEU A 30 2.25 -2.17 10.90
N TYR A 31 1.84 -0.98 11.34
CA TYR A 31 0.42 -0.65 11.49
C TYR A 31 -0.17 -0.23 10.15
N PHE A 32 -1.44 -0.55 9.90
CA PHE A 32 -2.10 -0.14 8.64
C PHE A 32 -2.13 1.37 8.44
N ASP A 33 -2.26 2.16 9.51
CA ASP A 33 -2.19 3.62 9.42
C ASP A 33 -0.83 4.10 8.86
N GLU A 34 0.24 3.38 9.18
CA GLU A 34 1.60 3.66 8.71
C GLU A 34 1.78 3.23 7.24
N ILE A 35 1.23 2.06 6.87
CA ILE A 35 1.18 1.60 5.48
C ILE A 35 0.38 2.58 4.61
N PHE A 36 -0.78 3.05 5.09
CA PHE A 36 -1.57 4.05 4.38
C PHE A 36 -0.86 5.39 4.31
N TYR A 37 -0.17 5.82 5.37
CA TYR A 37 0.66 7.00 5.34
C TYR A 37 1.75 6.91 4.27
N SER A 38 2.45 5.77 4.19
CA SER A 38 3.44 5.51 3.15
C SER A 38 2.83 5.63 1.75
N VAL A 39 1.68 5.00 1.50
CA VAL A 39 0.99 5.09 0.19
C VAL A 39 0.53 6.52 -0.14
N LEU A 40 0.07 7.29 0.86
CA LEU A 40 -0.42 8.66 0.68
C LEU A 40 0.68 9.67 0.31
N HIS A 41 1.94 9.38 0.67
CA HIS A 41 3.08 10.28 0.46
C HIS A 41 4.16 9.68 -0.45
N GLY A 42 3.97 8.43 -0.89
CA GLY A 42 4.92 7.68 -1.70
C GLY A 42 4.74 7.83 -3.20
N GLU A 43 5.44 6.97 -3.93
CA GLU A 43 5.40 6.90 -5.39
C GLU A 43 5.35 5.45 -5.89
N ILE A 44 4.72 5.24 -7.05
CA ILE A 44 4.76 3.93 -7.70
C ILE A 44 6.13 3.77 -8.35
N ILE A 45 6.85 2.71 -7.96
CA ILE A 45 8.18 2.41 -8.51
C ILE A 45 8.15 1.26 -9.52
N GLU A 46 7.15 0.37 -9.45
CA GLU A 46 6.95 -0.70 -10.43
C GLU A 46 5.46 -0.97 -10.67
N ASP A 47 5.11 -1.35 -11.90
CA ASP A 47 3.75 -1.67 -12.33
C ASP A 47 3.66 -3.12 -12.84
N TYR A 48 2.66 -3.88 -12.37
CA TYR A 48 2.40 -5.25 -12.80
C TYR A 48 0.97 -5.40 -13.35
N PRO A 49 0.68 -4.85 -14.54
CA PRO A 49 -0.68 -4.83 -15.09
C PRO A 49 -1.23 -6.21 -15.46
N SER A 50 -0.36 -7.22 -15.58
CA SER A 50 -0.73 -8.59 -15.96
C SER A 50 -0.97 -9.54 -14.78
N ASP A 51 -0.74 -9.08 -13.55
CA ASP A 51 -0.88 -9.91 -12.35
C ASP A 51 -2.29 -10.49 -12.19
N LYS A 52 -2.34 -11.62 -11.47
CA LYS A 52 -3.55 -12.35 -11.16
C LYS A 52 -3.72 -12.45 -9.64
N PRO A 53 -4.96 -12.33 -9.12
CA PRO A 53 -6.22 -12.18 -9.85
C PRO A 53 -6.50 -10.77 -10.41
N TYR A 54 -5.77 -9.75 -9.95
CA TYR A 54 -5.93 -8.35 -10.37
C TYR A 54 -4.57 -7.72 -10.66
N PRO A 55 -4.52 -6.67 -11.50
CA PRO A 55 -3.33 -5.83 -11.67
C PRO A 55 -2.81 -5.33 -10.32
N SER A 56 -1.48 -5.22 -10.19
CA SER A 56 -0.83 -4.72 -8.98
C SER A 56 0.25 -3.67 -9.33
N CYS A 57 0.76 -2.96 -8.32
CA CYS A 57 1.92 -2.09 -8.42
C CYS A 57 2.70 -2.15 -7.10
N LEU A 58 4.00 -1.85 -7.17
CA LEU A 58 4.84 -1.62 -6.01
C LEU A 58 4.91 -0.13 -5.72
N ILE A 59 4.61 0.25 -4.48
CA ILE A 59 4.66 1.64 -4.00
C ILE A 59 5.81 1.74 -3.01
N TYR A 60 6.73 2.66 -3.25
CA TYR A 60 7.73 3.06 -2.27
C TYR A 60 7.17 4.21 -1.45
N GLY A 61 7.32 4.15 -0.13
CA GLY A 61 7.07 5.27 0.75
C GLY A 61 7.69 5.02 2.12
N ASP A 62 7.70 6.05 2.95
CA ASP A 62 8.33 5.98 4.26
C ASP A 62 7.28 5.86 5.38
N SER A 63 7.71 5.26 6.50
CA SER A 63 6.99 5.23 7.77
C SER A 63 6.89 6.63 8.39
N PHE A 64 6.18 6.72 9.52
CA PHE A 64 6.11 7.95 10.31
C PHE A 64 7.48 8.45 10.79
N VAL A 65 8.48 7.56 10.87
CA VAL A 65 9.84 7.89 11.33
C VAL A 65 10.85 8.03 10.18
N GLY A 66 10.38 7.95 8.93
CA GLY A 66 11.23 8.12 7.73
C GLY A 66 12.02 6.87 7.36
N GLU A 67 11.59 5.69 7.80
CA GLU A 67 12.16 4.41 7.36
C GLU A 67 11.35 3.87 6.17
N PRO A 68 12.00 3.30 5.14
CA PRO A 68 11.30 2.78 3.97
C PRO A 68 10.42 1.58 4.34
N ILE A 69 9.22 1.54 3.78
CA ILE A 69 8.25 0.43 3.86
C ILE A 69 8.18 -0.29 2.52
#